data_AF-A0ABD0BID0-F1
#
_entry.id   AF-A0ABD0BID0-F1
#
_cell.length_a   1.000
_cell.length_b   1.000
_cell.length_c   1.000
_cell.angle_alpha   90.00
_cell.angle_beta   90.00
_cell.angle_gamma   90.00
#
_symmetry.space_group_name_H-M   'P 1'
#
loop_
_entity.id
_entity.type
_entity.pdbx_description
1 polymer ?
#
loop_
_entity_poly.entity_id
_entity_poly.type
_entity_poly.pdbx_seq_one_letter_code
_entity_poly.pdbx_strand_id
1 'polypeptide(L)'
;MEELTARFLRSDSTSMMGKTVAVTGFASRSVDGTWRLSRYKIFCCAADAMAYTASLDGDAELIEDNWYEITAEVVPHSEKFNPQFPVLKIDHATQIPQPEKPYL
;
A
#
# COMPACT_ATOMS: atom_id res chain seq x y z
N MET A 1 3.78 -3.10 5.59
CA MET A 1 3.49 -3.47 4.18
C MET A 1 3.55 -4.96 3.94
N GLU A 2 4.68 -5.65 4.13
CA GLU A 2 4.76 -7.11 3.89
C GLU A 2 3.72 -7.92 4.66
N GLU A 3 3.56 -7.65 5.96
CA GLU A 3 2.55 -8.35 6.76
C GLU A 3 1.11 -8.09 6.25
N LEU A 4 0.78 -6.84 5.91
CA LEU A 4 -0.55 -6.46 5.39
C LEU A 4 -0.89 -7.27 4.14
N THR A 5 -0.01 -7.27 3.14
CA THR A 5 -0.24 -7.98 1.88
C THR A 5 -0.19 -9.50 2.07
N ALA A 6 0.71 -10.01 2.92
CA ALA A 6 0.81 -11.45 3.17
C ALA A 6 -0.46 -11.97 3.87
N ARG A 7 -1.00 -11.20 4.82
CA ARG A 7 -2.30 -11.52 5.43
C ARG A 7 -3.42 -11.41 4.41
N PHE A 8 -3.47 -10.34 3.62
CA PHE A 8 -4.50 -10.16 2.59
C PHE A 8 -4.57 -11.35 1.62
N LEU A 9 -3.42 -11.90 1.20
CA LEU A 9 -3.35 -13.04 0.29
C LEU A 9 -3.65 -14.40 0.95
N ARG A 10 -3.33 -14.56 2.24
CA ARG A 10 -3.46 -15.85 2.95
C ARG A 10 -4.77 -16.02 3.72
N SER A 11 -5.38 -14.92 4.15
CA SER A 11 -6.60 -14.94 4.94
C SER A 11 -7.83 -14.78 4.07
N ASP A 12 -8.99 -15.21 4.57
CA ASP A 12 -10.25 -14.67 4.08
C ASP A 12 -10.20 -13.15 4.35
N SER A 13 -10.10 -12.37 3.28
CA SER A 13 -9.93 -10.90 3.31
C SER A 13 -10.97 -10.23 4.21
N THR A 14 -12.13 -10.86 4.37
CA THR A 14 -13.20 -10.51 5.31
C THR A 14 -12.69 -10.29 6.74
N SER A 15 -11.74 -11.09 7.21
CA SER A 15 -11.19 -10.97 8.57
C SER A 15 -10.32 -9.73 8.79
N MET A 16 -9.92 -9.04 7.71
CA MET A 16 -9.15 -7.80 7.77
C MET A 16 -10.02 -6.55 7.66
N MET A 17 -11.25 -6.68 7.14
CA MET A 17 -12.14 -5.55 6.91
C MET A 17 -12.41 -4.79 8.21
N GLY A 18 -12.39 -3.45 8.13
CA GLY A 18 -12.62 -2.55 9.25
C GLY A 18 -11.44 -2.39 10.21
N LYS A 19 -10.29 -3.04 9.95
CA LYS A 19 -9.09 -2.86 10.78
C LYS A 19 -8.32 -1.63 10.35
N THR A 20 -7.94 -0.81 11.32
CA THR A 20 -6.97 0.26 11.13
C THR A 20 -5.56 -0.32 11.05
N VAL A 21 -4.79 0.12 10.06
CA VAL A 21 -3.39 -0.25 9.84
C VAL A 21 -2.55 1.00 9.68
N ALA A 22 -1.30 0.92 10.16
CA ALA A 22 -0.27 1.91 9.88
C ALA A 22 0.75 1.29 8.92
N VAL A 23 0.98 1.94 7.79
CA VAL A 23 1.88 1.46 6.75
C VAL A 23 2.74 2.57 6.18
N THR A 24 3.94 2.22 5.77
CA THR A 24 4.87 3.13 5.10
C THR A 24 5.11 2.65 3.67
N GLY A 25 5.22 3.56 2.72
CA GLY A 25 5.64 3.27 1.36
C GLY A 25 5.77 4.51 0.49
N PHE A 26 6.16 4.33 -0.77
CA PHE A 26 6.15 5.42 -1.75
C PHE A 26 4.83 5.43 -2.52
N ALA A 27 4.35 6.64 -2.84
CA ALA A 27 3.11 6.84 -3.59
C ALA A 27 3.38 6.74 -5.10
N SER A 28 2.54 5.99 -5.81
CA SER A 28 2.57 5.91 -7.27
C SER A 28 1.17 5.90 -7.87
N ARG A 29 1.03 6.38 -9.10
CA ARG A 29 -0.23 6.26 -9.85
C ARG A 29 -0.28 4.93 -10.59
N SER A 30 -1.43 4.29 -10.56
CA SER A 30 -1.75 3.20 -11.49
C SER A 30 -2.03 3.75 -12.90
N VAL A 31 -2.10 2.83 -13.87
CA VAL A 31 -2.56 3.15 -15.23
C VAL A 31 -4.01 3.67 -15.24
N ASP A 32 -4.85 3.20 -14.31
CA ASP A 32 -6.24 3.65 -14.13
C ASP A 32 -6.37 4.95 -13.32
N GLY A 33 -5.25 5.57 -12.92
CA GLY A 33 -5.20 6.83 -12.20
C GLY A 33 -5.46 6.71 -10.69
N THR A 34 -5.74 5.53 -10.14
CA THR A 34 -5.80 5.33 -8.68
C THR A 34 -4.43 5.43 -8.02
N TRP A 35 -4.42 5.88 -6.77
CA TRP A 35 -3.21 5.92 -5.97
C TRP A 35 -2.87 4.53 -5.42
N ARG A 36 -1.58 4.25 -5.35
CA ARG A 36 -1.01 3.06 -4.71
C ARG A 36 0.07 3.47 -3.73
N LEU A 37 0.18 2.71 -2.65
CA LEU A 37 1.31 2.76 -1.74
C LEU A 37 2.11 1.47 -1.89
N SER A 38 3.40 1.58 -2.16
CA SER A 38 4.24 0.40 -2.39
C SER A 38 5.53 0.41 -1.57
N ARG A 39 6.03 -0.77 -1.26
CA ARG A 39 7.42 -1.01 -0.86
C ARG A 39 7.98 -2.15 -1.69
N TYR A 40 9.28 -2.11 -1.96
CA TYR A 40 9.96 -3.23 -2.62
C TYR A 40 10.62 -4.14 -1.60
N LYS A 41 10.64 -5.45 -1.90
CA LYS A 41 11.52 -6.43 -1.26
C LYS A 41 12.45 -6.97 -2.32
N ILE A 42 13.73 -7.07 -2.00
CA ILE A 42 14.75 -7.65 -2.88
C ILE A 42 15.21 -8.95 -2.24
N PHE A 43 15.19 -10.06 -2.97
CA PHE A 43 15.57 -11.35 -2.43
C PHE A 43 17.04 -11.68 -2.70
N CYS A 44 17.52 -11.46 -3.92
CA CYS A 44 18.92 -11.67 -4.32
C CYS A 44 19.50 -10.53 -5.17
N CYS A 45 18.68 -9.83 -5.98
CA CYS A 45 19.16 -8.74 -6.84
C CYS A 45 18.02 -7.85 -7.34
N ALA A 46 18.32 -6.69 -7.91
CA ALA A 46 17.29 -5.76 -8.40
C ALA A 46 16.29 -6.43 -9.38
N ALA A 47 16.71 -7.46 -10.12
CA ALA A 47 15.84 -8.17 -11.06
C ALA A 47 14.77 -9.06 -10.39
N ASP A 48 14.94 -9.42 -9.11
CA ASP A 48 13.96 -10.20 -8.36
C ASP A 48 13.13 -9.38 -7.37
N ALA A 49 13.22 -8.06 -7.47
CA ALA A 49 12.47 -7.16 -6.62
C ALA A 49 10.97 -7.37 -6.81
N MET A 50 10.25 -7.56 -5.70
CA MET A 50 8.79 -7.67 -5.69
C MET A 50 8.16 -6.46 -5.00
N ALA A 51 7.09 -5.94 -5.59
CA ALA A 51 6.30 -4.87 -5.00
C ALA A 51 5.29 -5.43 -4.00
N TYR A 52 5.28 -4.83 -2.82
CA TYR A 52 4.30 -5.01 -1.77
C TYR A 52 3.38 -3.80 -1.79
N THR A 53 2.21 -3.94 -2.40
CA THR A 53 1.35 -2.82 -2.81
C THR A 53 -0.01 -2.86 -2.14
N ALA A 54 -0.53 -1.68 -1.80
CA ALA A 54 -1.92 -1.44 -1.43
C ALA A 54 -2.53 -0.36 -2.33
N SER A 55 -3.79 -0.52 -2.70
CA SER A 55 -4.58 0.54 -3.33
C SER A 55 -5.04 1.53 -2.28
N LEU A 56 -4.99 2.82 -2.61
CA LEU A 56 -5.41 3.89 -1.72
C LEU A 56 -6.75 4.46 -2.17
N ASP A 57 -7.70 4.51 -1.24
CA ASP A 57 -9.00 5.14 -1.40
C ASP A 57 -9.09 6.42 -0.54
N GLY A 58 -9.62 7.48 -1.13
CA GLY A 58 -9.71 8.81 -0.52
C GLY A 58 -8.82 9.88 -1.18
N ASP A 59 -9.11 11.12 -0.80
CA ASP A 59 -8.50 12.32 -1.35
C ASP A 59 -7.36 12.80 -0.46
N ALA A 60 -6.23 12.09 -0.48
CA ALA A 60 -4.97 12.60 0.06
C ALA A 60 -4.18 13.31 -1.04
N GLU A 61 -3.62 14.47 -0.72
CA GLU A 61 -2.68 15.18 -1.60
C GLU A 61 -1.33 14.46 -1.61
N LEU A 62 -1.25 13.39 -2.41
CA LEU A 62 -0.04 12.62 -2.62
C LEU A 62 0.74 13.16 -3.82
N ILE A 63 2.06 13.11 -3.72
CA ILE A 63 3.00 13.41 -4.78
C ILE A 63 3.65 12.09 -5.18
N GLU A 64 3.70 11.83 -6.48
CA GLU A 64 4.32 10.63 -7.02
C GLU A 64 5.80 10.54 -6.62
N ASP A 65 6.29 9.32 -6.38
CA ASP A 65 7.64 8.97 -5.92
C ASP A 65 8.03 9.49 -4.51
N ASN A 66 7.13 10.17 -3.80
CA ASN A 66 7.35 10.56 -2.41
C ASN A 66 6.93 9.48 -1.42
N TRP A 67 7.58 9.48 -0.25
CA TRP A 67 7.32 8.53 0.82
C TRP A 67 6.29 9.06 1.82
N TYR A 68 5.44 8.16 2.28
CA TYR A 68 4.37 8.47 3.23
C TYR A 68 4.28 7.42 4.32
N GLU A 69 4.00 7.88 5.54
CA GLU A 69 3.39 7.06 6.59
C GLU A 69 1.88 7.31 6.56
N ILE A 70 1.12 6.24 6.36
CA ILE A 70 -0.33 6.26 6.21
C ILE A 70 -0.96 5.45 7.34
N THR A 71 -1.92 6.07 8.03
CA THR A 71 -2.90 5.36 8.85
C THR A 71 -4.21 5.28 8.05
N ALA A 72 -4.76 4.08 7.94
CA ALA A 72 -5.92 3.81 7.09
C ALA A 72 -6.74 2.62 7.58
N GLU A 73 -8.01 2.58 7.20
CA GLU A 73 -8.90 1.44 7.38
C GLU A 73 -8.83 0.49 6.17
N VAL A 74 -8.73 -0.81 6.41
CA VAL A 74 -8.86 -1.81 5.34
C VAL A 74 -10.34 -1.95 4.96
N VAL A 75 -10.67 -1.66 3.71
CA VAL A 75 -12.06 -1.66 3.20
C VAL A 75 -12.28 -2.69 2.10
N PRO A 76 -13.53 -3.11 1.85
CA PRO A 76 -13.83 -4.04 0.76
C PRO A 76 -13.42 -3.50 -0.60
N HIS A 77 -13.10 -4.41 -1.52
CA HIS A 77 -12.85 -4.07 -2.91
C HIS A 77 -14.06 -3.42 -3.57
N SER A 78 -13.78 -2.45 -4.45
CA SER A 78 -14.70 -1.98 -5.47
C SER A 78 -14.09 -2.24 -6.85
N GLU A 79 -14.92 -2.22 -7.90
CA GLU A 79 -14.47 -2.44 -9.29
C GLU A 79 -13.43 -1.42 -9.78
N LYS A 80 -13.26 -0.31 -9.04
CA LYS A 80 -12.26 0.73 -9.30
C LYS A 80 -10.82 0.27 -9.01
N PHE A 81 -10.61 -0.69 -8.13
CA PHE A 81 -9.27 -1.06 -7.65
C PHE A 81 -8.85 -2.45 -8.14
N ASN A 82 -7.55 -2.66 -8.28
CA ASN A 82 -7.01 -3.97 -8.65
C ASN A 82 -7.29 -4.99 -7.51
N PRO A 83 -8.01 -6.09 -7.80
CA PRO A 83 -8.39 -7.07 -6.78
C PRO A 83 -7.20 -7.82 -6.15
N GLN A 84 -6.00 -7.70 -6.72
CA GLN A 84 -4.78 -8.32 -6.18
C GLN A 84 -4.19 -7.57 -4.98
N PHE A 85 -4.63 -6.33 -4.71
CA PHE A 85 -4.09 -5.50 -3.63
C PHE A 85 -5.16 -5.18 -2.59
N PRO A 86 -4.83 -5.13 -1.28
CA PRO A 86 -5.75 -4.58 -0.29
C PRO A 86 -6.10 -3.13 -0.60
N VAL A 87 -7.33 -2.72 -0.31
CA VAL A 87 -7.77 -1.32 -0.42
C VAL A 87 -7.72 -0.66 0.96
N LEU A 88 -7.03 0.47 1.03
CA LEU A 88 -6.85 1.26 2.25
C LEU A 88 -7.56 2.59 2.09
N LYS A 89 -8.60 2.81 2.88
CA LYS A 89 -9.24 4.13 3.00
C LYS A 89 -8.39 5.00 3.92
N ILE A 90 -7.77 6.04 3.36
CA ILE A 90 -6.82 6.88 4.09
C ILE A 90 -7.55 7.70 5.16
N ASP A 91 -7.07 7.59 6.40
CA ASP A 91 -7.46 8.49 7.49
C ASP A 91 -6.46 9.63 7.64
N HIS A 92 -5.17 9.29 7.63
CA HIS A 92 -4.06 10.24 7.73
C HIS A 92 -2.91 9.82 6.83
N ALA A 93 -2.31 10.79 6.14
CA ALA A 93 -1.09 10.60 5.36
C ALA A 93 -0.08 11.68 5.73
N THR A 94 1.09 11.25 6.19
CA THR A 94 2.20 12.14 6.54
C THR A 94 3.34 11.89 5.57
N GLN A 95 3.74 12.91 4.81
CA GLN A 95 4.93 12.79 3.98
C GLN A 95 6.17 12.67 4.87
N ILE A 96 7.04 11.72 4.52
CA ILE A 96 8.30 11.45 5.22
C ILE A 96 9.46 11.44 4.21
N PRO A 97 10.72 11.63 4.65
CA PRO A 97 11.86 11.31 3.81
C PRO A 97 11.89 9.80 3.50
N GLN A 98 12.61 9.41 2.45
CA GLN A 98 12.87 8.00 2.18
C GLN A 98 13.44 7.31 3.45
N PRO A 99 12.86 6.19 3.91
CA PRO A 99 13.37 5.46 5.06
C PRO A 99 14.82 5.00 4.83
N GLU A 100 15.62 4.96 5.90
CA GLU A 100 16.99 4.42 5.86
C GLU A 100 17.06 3.00 5.32
N LYS A 101 16.00 2.21 5.57
CA LYS A 101 15.78 0.88 5.00
C LYS A 101 14.61 0.94 4.02
N PRO A 102 14.84 1.29 2.73
CA PRO A 102 13.75 1.45 1.77
C PRO A 102 13.15 0.10 1.35
N TYR A 103 13.98 -0.95 1.34
CA TYR A 103 13.56 -2.31 1.03
C TYR A 103 13.15 -3.09 2.29
N LEU A 104 12.18 -4.00 2.14
CA LEU A 104 11.70 -4.90 3.19
C LEU A 104 12.60 -6.13 3.35
#